data_AF-A0AAU8D6N6-F1
#
_entry.id   AF-A0AAU8D6N6-F1
#
_cell.length_a   1.000
_cell.length_b   1.000
_cell.length_c   1.000
_cell.angle_alpha   90.00
_cell.angle_beta   90.00
_cell.angle_gamma   90.00
#
_symmetry.space_group_name_H-M   'P 1'
#
loop_
_entity.id
_entity.type
_entity.pdbx_description
1 polymer ?
#
loop_
_entity_poly.entity_id
_entity_poly.type
_entity_poly.pdbx_seq_one_letter_code
_entity_poly.pdbx_strand_id
1 'polypeptide(L)' 'MSSDRILALLAFALFVGFLGIVGLSVKRVDLLTVLAIGVALAAYDLWTQLRPRRR' A
#
# COMPACT_ATOMS: atom_id res chain seq x y z
N MET A 1 14.60 14.97 -0.61
CA MET A 1 13.53 14.11 -0.05
C MET A 1 14.08 13.47 1.20
N SER A 2 13.43 13.63 2.34
CA SER A 2 13.83 12.95 3.59
C SER A 2 13.87 11.44 3.34
N SER A 3 14.95 10.75 3.74
CA SER A 3 15.15 9.32 3.49
C SER A 3 13.95 8.45 3.90
N ASP A 4 13.23 8.86 4.94
CA ASP A 4 12.01 8.20 5.43
C ASP A 4 10.89 8.14 4.37
N ARG A 5 10.74 9.20 3.56
CA ARG A 5 9.70 9.23 2.51
C ARG A 5 10.02 8.28 1.37
N ILE A 6 11.31 8.13 1.03
CA ILE A 6 11.77 7.20 -0.01
C ILE A 6 11.56 5.76 0.46
N LEU A 7 11.93 5.46 1.71
CA LEU A 7 11.71 4.16 2.34
C LEU A 7 10.22 3.81 2.44
N ALA A 8 9.37 4.76 2.82
CA ALA A 8 7.92 4.54 2.90
C ALA A 8 7.30 4.23 1.53
N LEU A 9 7.70 4.96 0.49
CA LEU A 9 7.28 4.69 -0.90
C LEU A 9 7.74 3.32 -1.38
N LEU A 10 8.99 2.95 -1.10
CA LEU A 10 9.55 1.66 -1.49
C LEU A 10 8.87 0.50 -0.76
N ALA A 11 8.63 0.64 0.55
CA ALA A 11 7.91 -0.35 1.35
C ALA A 11 6.48 -0.54 0.83
N PHE A 12 5.78 0.55 0.50
CA PHE A 12 4.45 0.49 -0.08
C PHE A 12 4.45 -0.17 -1.46
N ALA A 13 5.42 0.15 -2.33
CA ALA A 13 5.55 -0.49 -3.64
C ALA A 13 5.77 -2.01 -3.53
N LEU A 14 6.63 -2.46 -2.60
CA LEU A 14 6.85 -3.88 -2.33
C LEU A 14 5.59 -4.55 -1.77
N PHE A 15 4.87 -3.88 -0.85
CA PHE A 15 3.62 -4.38 -0.29
C PHE A 15 2.56 -4.60 -1.38
N VAL A 16 2.33 -3.61 -2.24
CA VAL A 16 1.38 -3.71 -3.36
C VAL A 16 1.82 -4.79 -4.35
N GLY A 17 3.11 -4.85 -4.68
CA GLY A 17 3.65 -5.86 -5.59
C GLY A 17 3.43 -7.28 -5.06
N PHE A 18 3.73 -7.53 -3.79
CA PHE A 18 3.50 -8.82 -3.14
C PHE A 18 2.02 -9.20 -3.13
N LEU A 19 1.15 -8.29 -2.69
CA LEU A 19 -0.29 -8.55 -2.66
C LEU A 19 -0.88 -8.77 -4.06
N GLY A 20 -0.37 -8.06 -5.07
CA GLY A 20 -0.75 -8.26 -6.46
C GLY A 20 -0.42 -9.67 -6.96
N ILE A 21 0.80 -10.16 -6.66
CA ILE A 21 1.20 -11.54 -6.99
C ILE A 21 0.28 -12.54 -6.29
N VAL A 22 0.04 -12.38 -4.99
CA VAL A 22 -0.85 -13.27 -4.22
C VAL A 22 -2.27 -13.29 -4.79
N GLY A 23 -2.82 -12.12 -5.13
CA GLY A 23 -4.15 -12.00 -5.73
C GLY A 23 -4.26 -12.70 -7.09
N LEU A 24 -3.26 -12.52 -7.95
CA LEU A 24 -3.22 -13.15 -9.28
C LEU A 24 -2.96 -14.67 -9.21
N SER A 25 -2.18 -15.13 -8.24
CA SER A 25 -1.91 -16.56 -8.05
C SER A 25 -3.13 -17.33 -7.53
N VAL A 26 -3.90 -16.75 -6.62
CA VAL A 26 -5.02 -17.45 -5.97
C VAL A 26 -6.32 -17.37 -6.78
N LYS A 27 -6.51 -16.35 -7.64
CA LYS A 27 -7.67 -16.15 -8.52
C LYS A 27 -9.04 -16.25 -7.81
N ARG A 28 -9.13 -15.79 -6.55
CA ARG A 28 -10.39 -15.68 -5.81
C ARG A 28 -10.83 -14.22 -5.76
N VAL A 29 -12.08 -13.96 -6.17
CA VAL A 29 -12.66 -12.61 -6.23
C VAL A 29 -12.75 -11.98 -4.83
N ASP A 30 -13.16 -12.76 -3.83
CA ASP A 30 -13.26 -12.29 -2.44
C ASP A 30 -11.89 -11.86 -1.90
N LEU A 31 -10.86 -12.66 -2.19
CA LEU A 31 -9.48 -12.36 -1.79
C LEU A 31 -8.98 -11.09 -2.49
N LEU A 32 -9.22 -10.95 -3.80
CA LEU A 32 -8.82 -9.77 -4.55
C LEU A 32 -9.50 -8.50 -4.02
N THR A 33 -10.77 -8.60 -3.60
CA THR A 33 -11.52 -7.50 -2.99
C THR A 33 -10.91 -7.07 -1.66
N VAL A 34 -10.61 -8.03 -0.77
CA VAL A 34 -9.98 -7.73 0.53
C VAL A 34 -8.59 -7.15 0.34
N LEU A 35 -7.80 -7.68 -0.60
CA LEU A 35 -6.49 -7.14 -0.96
C LEU A 35 -6.59 -5.69 -1.46
N ALA A 36 -7.56 -5.40 -2.35
CA ALA A 36 -7.77 -4.05 -2.87
C ALA A 36 -8.12 -3.05 -1.77
N ILE A 37 -8.99 -3.44 -0.82
CA ILE A 37 -9.33 -2.61 0.35
C ILE A 37 -8.09 -2.37 1.21
N GLY A 38 -7.31 -3.41 1.50
CA GLY A 38 -6.08 -3.30 2.29
C GLY A 38 -5.05 -2.37 1.64
N VAL A 39 -4.84 -2.50 0.33
CA VAL A 39 -3.99 -1.59 -0.44
C VAL A 39 -4.49 -0.16 -0.41
N ALA A 40 -5.80 0.06 -0.55
CA ALA A 40 -6.41 1.39 -0.48
C ALA A 40 -6.22 2.05 0.89
N LEU A 41 -6.38 1.29 1.97
CA LEU A 41 -6.16 1.77 3.34
C LEU A 41 -4.67 2.09 3.59
N ALA A 42 -3.76 1.22 3.14
CA ALA A 42 -2.33 1.48 3.25
C ALA A 42 -1.89 2.70 2.42
N ALA A 43 -2.48 2.90 1.24
CA ALA A 43 -2.25 4.09 0.44
C ALA A 43 -2.76 5.36 1.14
N TYR A 44 -3.91 5.27 1.81
CA TYR A 44 -4.46 6.35 2.60
C TYR A 44 -3.55 6.70 3.78
N ASP A 45 -3.06 5.71 4.54
CA ASP A 45 -2.12 5.94 5.63
C ASP A 45 -0.84 6.63 5.13
N LEU A 46 -0.25 6.13 4.03
CA LEU A 46 0.91 6.73 3.39
C LEU A 46 0.64 8.19 2.99
N TRP A 47 -0.51 8.46 2.38
CA TRP A 47 -0.91 9.83 2.01
C TRP A 47 -1.02 10.74 3.23
N THR A 48 -1.59 10.24 4.34
CA THR A 48 -1.71 11.02 5.58
C THR A 48 -0.37 11.25 6.27
N GLN A 49 0.57 10.30 6.20
CA GLN A 49 1.93 10.46 6.73
C GLN A 49 2.77 11.44 5.89
N LEU A 50 2.58 11.45 4.55
CA LEU A 50 3.29 12.38 3.67
C LEU A 50 2.73 13.80 3.76
N ARG A 51 1.47 13.97 4.17
CA ARG A 51 0.87 15.28 4.37
C ARG A 51 1.43 15.90 5.66
N PRO A 52 2.08 17.07 5.62
CA PRO A 52 2.57 17.72 6.82
C PRO A 52 1.38 18.00 7.73
N ARG A 53 1.36 17.32 8.88
CA ARG A 53 0.39 17.56 9.94
C ARG A 53 0.61 19.00 10.40
N ARG A 54 -0.22 19.94 9.91
CA ARG A 54 -0.37 21.28 10.51
C ARG A 54 -0.87 21.05 11.94
N ARG A 55 0.06 20.90 12.88
CA ARG A 55 -0.17 21.20 14.29
C ARG A 55 0.22 22.66 14.49
#